data_AF-A0A934AD24-F1
#
_entry.id   AF-A0A934AD24-F1
#
_cell.length_a   1.000
_cell.length_b   1.000
_cell.length_c   1.000
_cell.angle_alpha   90.00
_cell.angle_beta   90.00
_cell.angle_gamma   90.00
#
_symmetry.space_group_name_H-M   'P 1'
#
loop_
_entity.id
_entity.type
_entity.pdbx_description
1 polymer ?
#
loop_
_entity_poly.entity_id
_entity_poly.type
_entity_poly.pdbx_seq_one_letter_code
_entity_poly.pdbx_strand_id
1 'polypeptide(L)' 'NYFPFEDDPSAGDCVQRVVDPRQAYYKAKPVAADTEASKCDQFKKN' A
#
# COMPACT_ATOMS: atom_id res chain seq x y z
N ASN A 1 -3.74 0.70 -2.19
CA ASN A 1 -3.91 1.68 -1.10
C ASN A 1 -2.62 1.79 -0.30
N TYR A 2 -2.32 2.96 0.26
CA TYR A 2 -1.17 3.14 1.18
C TYR A 2 -1.68 3.28 2.62
N PHE A 3 -0.97 2.68 3.57
CA PHE A 3 -1.25 2.73 5.00
C PHE A 3 0.04 3.09 5.74
N PRO A 4 0.16 4.27 6.38
CA PRO A 4 1.36 4.63 7.13
C PRO A 4 1.58 3.71 8.33
N PHE A 5 2.83 3.51 8.73
CA PHE A 5 3.13 2.84 10.00
C PHE A 5 2.80 3.76 11.18
N GLU A 6 2.29 3.17 12.26
CA GLU A 6 1.85 3.93 13.44
C GLU A 6 3.02 4.62 14.15
N ASP A 7 4.18 3.94 14.19
CA ASP A 7 5.37 4.43 14.89
C ASP A 7 6.35 5.22 13.99
N ASP A 8 6.18 5.14 12.66
CA ASP A 8 7.08 5.77 11.68
C ASP A 8 6.28 6.40 10.53
N PRO A 9 6.07 7.73 10.52
CA PRO A 9 5.33 8.39 9.46
C PRO A 9 6.11 8.48 8.14
N SER A 10 7.41 8.15 8.12
CA SER A 10 8.23 8.18 6.90
C SER A 10 8.03 6.96 6.00
N ALA A 11 7.35 5.93 6.50
CA ALA A 11 7.12 4.67 5.80
C ALA A 11 5.71 4.10 6.06
N GLY A 12 5.33 3.15 5.23
CA GLY A 12 4.04 2.48 5.34
C GLY A 12 3.85 1.37 4.32
N ASP A 13 2.74 0.65 4.41
CA ASP A 13 2.42 -0.44 3.53
C ASP A 13 1.58 -0.02 2.33
N CYS A 14 2.09 -0.34 1.15
CA CYS A 14 1.31 -0.41 -0.07
C CYS A 14 0.53 -1.72 -0.10
N VAL A 15 -0.77 -1.66 0.17
CA VAL A 15 -1.66 -2.82 0.19
C VAL A 15 -2.43 -2.91 -1.12
N GLN A 16 -2.38 -4.09 -1.74
CA GLN A 16 -3.10 -4.43 -2.96
C GLN A 16 -3.95 -5.68 -2.75
N ARG A 17 -5.19 -5.63 -3.24
CA ARG A 17 -6.05 -6.82 -3.32
C ARG A 17 -5.73 -7.58 -4.59
N VAL A 18 -5.45 -8.87 -4.45
CA VAL A 18 -5.25 -9.80 -5.55
C VAL A 18 -6.39 -10.80 -5.56
N VAL A 19 -6.93 -11.07 -6.74
CA VAL A 19 -7.94 -12.10 -6.96
C VAL A 19 -7.37 -13.09 -7.97
N ASP A 20 -7.24 -14.35 -7.57
CA ASP A 20 -6.89 -15.46 -8.46
C ASP A 20 -8.08 -16.43 -8.58
N PRO A 21 -8.04 -17.44 -9.47
CA PRO A 21 -9.16 -18.37 -9.66
C PRO A 21 -9.53 -19.21 -8.42
N ARG A 22 -8.68 -19.24 -7.39
CA ARG A 22 -8.90 -20.01 -6.14
C ARG A 22 -9.41 -19.12 -5.02
N GLN A 23 -8.91 -17.89 -4.88
CA GLN A 23 -9.23 -17.01 -3.77
C GLN A 23 -8.90 -15.54 -4.02
N ALA A 24 -9.47 -14.68 -3.17
CA ALA A 24 -9.06 -13.29 -3.02
C ALA A 24 -8.20 -13.13 -1.76
N TYR A 25 -7.11 -12.38 -1.85
CA TYR A 25 -6.21 -12.10 -0.74
C TYR A 25 -5.57 -10.72 -0.87
N TYR A 26 -4.87 -10.28 0.17
CA TYR A 26 -4.17 -9.00 0.19
C TYR A 26 -2.66 -9.20 0.26
N LYS A 27 -1.92 -8.38 -0.48
CA LYS A 27 -0.46 -8.27 -0.39
C LYS A 27 -0.11 -6.89 0.16
N ALA A 28 0.81 -6.84 1.12
CA ALA A 28 1.40 -5.61 1.63
C ALA A 28 2.86 -5.52 1.18
N LYS A 29 3.30 -4.33 0.79
CA LYS A 29 4.69 -4.02 0.49
C LYS A 29 5.08 -2.73 1.22
N PRO A 30 6.11 -2.74 2.08
CA PRO A 30 6.60 -1.54 2.72
C PRO A 30 7.20 -0.59 1.67
N VAL A 31 6.86 0.69 1.75
CA VAL A 31 7.33 1.76 0.87
C VAL A 31 7.57 3.05 1.65
N ALA A 32 8.48 3.88 1.15
CA ALA A 32 8.70 5.22 1.70
C ALA A 32 7.53 6.16 1.35
N ALA A 33 7.11 6.97 2.32
CA ALA A 33 5.97 7.87 2.17
C ALA A 33 6.17 8.90 1.05
N ASP A 34 7.36 9.50 0.98
CA ASP A 34 7.59 10.68 0.13
C ASP A 34 7.80 10.35 -1.35
N THR A 35 8.38 9.18 -1.66
CA THR A 35 8.85 8.86 -3.01
C THR A 35 8.06 7.74 -3.70
N GLU A 36 7.45 6.86 -2.91
CA GLU A 36 6.93 5.58 -3.39
C GLU A 36 5.43 5.41 -3.07
N ALA A 37 4.90 6.09 -2.04
CA ALA A 37 3.46 6.01 -1.71
C ALA A 37 2.56 6.51 -2.84
N SER A 38 3.00 7.52 -3.60
CA SER A 38 2.28 8.05 -4.77
C SER A 38 2.18 7.06 -5.94
N LYS A 39 3.04 6.04 -5.97
CA LYS A 39 3.05 4.96 -6.96
C LYS A 39 2.25 3.73 -6.51
N CYS A 40 1.70 3.72 -5.29
CA CYS A 40 0.66 2.75 -4.98
C CYS A 40 -0.52 3.01 -5.91
N ASP A 41 -0.89 2.04 -6.75
CA ASP A 41 -1.92 2.10 -7.80
C ASP A 41 -3.33 2.59 -7.37
N GLN A 42 -3.50 3.04 -6.12
CA GLN A 42 -4.74 3.60 -5.59
C GLN A 42 -4.52 4.87 -4.76
N PHE A 43 -3.42 5.61 -4.94
CA PHE A 43 -3.26 6.93 -4.32
C PHE A 43 -4.19 7.96 -4.98
N LYS A 44 -5.51 7.83 -4.77
CA LYS A 44 -6.40 8.98 -4.87
C LYS A 44 -6.19 9.82 -3.62
N LYS A 45 -5.30 10.80 -3.73
CA LYS A 45 -5.27 11.96 -2.84
C LYS A 45 -6.61 12.68 -3.04
N ASN A 46 -7.59 12.42 -2.18
CA ASN A 46 -8.74 13.29 -2.05
C ASN A 46 -8.32 14.56 -1.30
#